data_AF-A0A6G4MC71-F1
#
_entry.id   AF-A0A6G4MC71-F1
#
_cell.length_a   1.000
_cell.length_b   1.000
_cell.length_c   1.000
_cell.angle_alpha   90.00
_cell.angle_beta   90.00
_cell.angle_gamma   90.00
#
_symmetry.space_group_name_H-M   'P 1'
#
loop_
_entity.id
_entity.type
_entity.pdbx_description
1 polymer ?
#
loop_
_entity_poly.entity_id
_entity_poly.type
_entity_poly.pdbx_seq_one_letter_code
_entity_poly.pdbx_strand_id
1 'polypeptide(L)'
;MIYGSICSGIEAATVAWEPLGWKAAWFSEIEAFPSAVLAERWPEVVNLGDMTKIAAAVRAGEVQAPDVMVGGTPCQAFSIAGLRNGLSDARGQLTLSYVELANAIDDKRIERGEEEAIFVWENVPGVLTIHDNAFGCFLAGLAGESCELEPSGGKWTHSGCVYGPQRTIAWIVKDAQYFGVAQRRKRVFVVASARKGFDPGQVLFESEGVRRDTPPSREPQTAVAALTARGVGTCGADDNQAQAGHILAFGGGNTGGNIDVAACLTAKGQRIDFEVETFAVHGTQDPDTNFDLAHTLGRNHGQENAVFIQVDDDEGVTERDIRFMRQIHGLPVDPPCIAFNSKDYGQDAEEEISPTLRAGCSVSGNQNAGSPPAIAYSMQVRRLMPVECERLQGFPDNHTQISWRGKEATECPDGPRYRAIGNSMAVPVMRWIGERIAAALPAKKSASDYGGSKTPAEQRDLWRTPPALFACLNAEFCFQLDAAAAAHNALCRRFITAEQNTLETPWADYLSIPGYVWLNPPYSDITPFVKKAVAESSNQIGTVMLVPADTSVGWFKEAIQTASEVRFITAGRLAFINPVTGKPVSGNNKGSMLIIWHPYPRTHCHFSTVERDALMNFGSRLIAKREAA
;
A
#
# COMPACT_ATOMS: atom_id res chain seq x y z
N MET A 1 14.33 -0.79 5.79
CA MET A 1 14.19 -0.86 7.26
C MET A 1 14.34 -2.30 7.69
N ILE A 2 14.72 -2.54 8.93
CA ILE A 2 14.70 -3.86 9.56
C ILE A 2 13.50 -3.92 10.50
N TYR A 3 12.67 -4.96 10.43
CA TYR A 3 11.51 -5.09 11.29
C TYR A 3 11.48 -6.42 12.06
N GLY A 4 10.87 -6.41 13.25
CA GLY A 4 10.50 -7.62 13.98
C GLY A 4 8.99 -7.82 13.89
N SER A 5 8.56 -9.06 13.68
CA SER A 5 7.12 -9.41 13.62
C SER A 5 6.75 -10.29 14.83
N ILE A 6 5.68 -9.93 15.52
CA ILE A 6 5.11 -10.71 16.63
C ILE A 6 3.68 -11.13 16.32
N CYS A 7 3.27 -12.28 16.85
CA CYS A 7 2.02 -12.93 16.44
C CYS A 7 1.96 -13.01 14.90
N SER A 8 3.09 -13.42 14.30
CA SER A 8 3.39 -13.26 12.87
C SER A 8 2.37 -13.94 11.96
N GLY A 9 1.70 -15.00 12.43
CA GLY A 9 0.79 -15.79 11.63
C GLY A 9 1.50 -16.34 10.40
N ILE A 10 0.89 -16.13 9.23
CA ILE A 10 1.47 -16.46 7.91
C ILE A 10 2.21 -15.27 7.28
N GLU A 11 2.48 -14.25 8.10
CA GLU A 11 3.39 -13.13 7.86
C GLU A 11 3.00 -12.24 6.66
N ALA A 12 1.86 -11.56 6.83
CA ALA A 12 1.37 -10.56 5.88
C ALA A 12 2.33 -9.37 5.72
N ALA A 13 3.04 -8.97 6.79
CA ALA A 13 3.90 -7.81 6.78
C ALA A 13 5.14 -8.04 5.90
N THR A 14 5.75 -9.22 5.95
CA THR A 14 6.88 -9.56 5.06
C THR A 14 6.47 -9.56 3.59
N VAL A 15 5.35 -10.21 3.25
CA VAL A 15 4.81 -10.17 1.86
C VAL A 15 4.58 -8.72 1.40
N ALA A 16 4.13 -7.84 2.30
CA ALA A 16 3.87 -6.45 2.01
C ALA A 16 5.14 -5.57 1.90
N TRP A 17 6.16 -5.83 2.71
CA TRP A 17 7.27 -4.90 2.95
C TRP A 17 8.60 -5.32 2.31
N GLU A 18 8.80 -6.60 1.95
CA GLU A 18 9.95 -7.02 1.14
C GLU A 18 10.06 -6.23 -0.17
N PRO A 19 8.96 -5.97 -0.93
CA PRO A 19 9.04 -5.13 -2.13
C PRO A 19 9.46 -3.67 -1.85
N LEU A 20 9.34 -3.21 -0.60
CA LEU A 20 9.82 -1.89 -0.15
C LEU A 20 11.31 -1.91 0.24
N GLY A 21 11.99 -3.06 0.10
CA GLY A 21 13.38 -3.26 0.49
C GLY A 21 13.57 -3.42 2.01
N TRP A 22 12.51 -3.75 2.75
CA TRP A 22 12.59 -4.00 4.18
C TRP A 22 12.87 -5.47 4.46
N LYS A 23 13.51 -5.76 5.59
CA LYS A 23 13.92 -7.12 5.96
C LYS A 23 13.43 -7.49 7.35
N ALA A 24 12.90 -8.70 7.51
CA ALA A 24 12.60 -9.24 8.82
C ALA A 24 13.90 -9.58 9.56
N ALA A 25 14.06 -9.10 10.78
CA ALA A 25 15.11 -9.55 11.69
C ALA A 25 14.75 -10.90 12.32
N TRP A 26 13.50 -11.05 12.69
CA TRP A 26 12.96 -12.21 13.38
C TRP A 26 11.43 -12.22 13.32
N PHE A 27 10.87 -13.42 13.49
CA PHE A 27 9.46 -13.66 13.68
C PHE A 27 9.17 -14.17 15.09
N SER A 28 7.90 -14.12 15.50
CA SER A 28 7.44 -14.68 16.76
C SER A 28 6.03 -15.23 16.59
N GLU A 29 5.96 -16.54 16.45
CA GLU A 29 4.73 -17.30 16.25
C GLU A 29 4.77 -18.62 17.02
N ILE A 30 3.67 -18.95 17.69
CA ILE A 30 3.53 -20.12 18.57
C ILE A 30 2.62 -21.20 17.97
N GLU A 31 1.69 -20.82 17.10
CA GLU A 31 0.80 -21.76 16.45
C GLU A 31 1.60 -22.60 15.45
N ALA A 32 1.44 -23.92 15.55
CA ALA A 32 2.32 -24.85 14.86
C ALA A 32 2.22 -24.78 13.32
N PHE A 33 1.01 -24.57 12.78
CA PHE A 33 0.83 -24.49 11.32
C PHE A 33 1.40 -23.19 10.73
N PRO A 34 1.04 -21.99 11.24
CA PRO A 34 1.69 -20.75 10.81
C PRO A 34 3.21 -20.78 10.97
N SER A 35 3.73 -21.30 12.09
CA SER A 35 5.19 -21.47 12.29
C SER A 35 5.85 -22.32 11.20
N ALA A 36 5.18 -23.38 10.72
CA ALA A 36 5.69 -24.19 9.62
C ALA A 36 5.64 -23.44 8.27
N VAL A 37 4.63 -22.59 8.05
CA VAL A 37 4.58 -21.71 6.87
C VAL A 37 5.77 -20.76 6.88
N LEU A 38 6.09 -20.15 8.04
CA LEU A 38 7.26 -19.26 8.17
C LEU A 38 8.56 -19.99 7.86
N ALA A 39 8.74 -21.20 8.40
CA ALA A 39 9.93 -22.01 8.18
C ALA A 39 10.12 -22.43 6.70
N GLU A 40 9.03 -22.67 5.97
CA GLU A 40 9.10 -23.01 4.54
C GLU A 40 9.32 -21.79 3.65
N ARG A 41 8.70 -20.65 3.96
CA ARG A 41 8.73 -19.44 3.11
C ARG A 41 9.96 -18.56 3.36
N TRP A 42 10.44 -18.52 4.59
CA TRP A 42 11.57 -17.69 5.04
C TRP A 42 12.49 -18.47 5.98
N PRO A 43 13.15 -19.54 5.49
CA PRO A 43 14.00 -20.40 6.31
C PRO A 43 15.20 -19.68 6.96
N GLU A 44 15.59 -18.52 6.42
CA GLU A 44 16.67 -17.68 6.91
C GLU A 44 16.27 -16.78 8.09
N VAL A 45 14.97 -16.57 8.33
CA VAL A 45 14.47 -15.72 9.40
C VAL A 45 14.11 -16.58 10.62
N VAL A 46 14.73 -16.28 11.75
CA VAL A 46 14.47 -17.05 12.99
C VAL A 46 13.07 -16.77 13.52
N ASN A 47 12.31 -17.83 13.83
CA ASN A 47 11.11 -17.73 14.65
C ASN A 47 11.48 -17.89 16.14
N LEU A 48 11.35 -16.83 16.92
CA LEU A 48 11.66 -16.76 18.34
C LEU A 48 10.58 -17.42 19.23
N GLY A 49 9.43 -17.78 18.66
CA GLY A 49 8.34 -18.43 19.38
C GLY A 49 7.59 -17.46 20.29
N ASP A 50 7.55 -17.75 21.59
CA ASP A 50 6.75 -17.03 22.59
C ASP A 50 7.21 -15.57 22.79
N MET A 51 6.37 -14.63 22.33
CA MET A 51 6.65 -13.19 22.37
C MET A 51 6.94 -12.64 23.78
N THR A 52 6.42 -13.28 24.83
CA THR A 52 6.58 -12.82 26.21
C THR A 52 8.03 -12.86 26.70
N LYS A 53 8.89 -13.64 26.02
CA LYS A 53 10.30 -13.82 26.38
C LYS A 53 11.25 -12.86 25.64
N ILE A 54 10.77 -12.21 24.58
CA ILE A 54 11.61 -11.44 23.67
C ILE A 54 12.13 -10.16 24.34
N ALA A 55 11.33 -9.51 25.20
CA ALA A 55 11.73 -8.26 25.86
C ALA A 55 13.01 -8.44 26.69
N ALA A 56 13.12 -9.53 27.45
CA ALA A 56 14.31 -9.86 28.21
C ALA A 56 15.53 -10.13 27.30
N ALA A 57 15.33 -10.88 26.21
CA ALA A 57 16.39 -11.20 25.26
C ALA A 57 16.90 -9.96 24.50
N VAL A 58 16.03 -9.00 24.16
CA VAL A 58 16.42 -7.71 23.56
C VAL A 58 17.26 -6.89 24.54
N ARG A 59 16.85 -6.80 25.82
CA ARG A 59 17.64 -6.10 26.86
C ARG A 59 19.02 -6.73 27.04
N ALA A 60 19.08 -8.06 27.05
CA ALA A 60 20.33 -8.83 27.11
C ALA A 60 21.20 -8.68 25.85
N GLY A 61 20.65 -8.17 24.75
CA GLY A 61 21.35 -8.02 23.47
C GLY A 61 21.44 -9.31 22.64
N GLU A 62 20.71 -10.36 23.04
CA GLU A 62 20.64 -11.66 22.34
C GLU A 62 19.73 -11.59 21.11
N VAL A 63 18.69 -10.75 21.17
CA VAL A 63 17.77 -10.48 20.06
C VAL A 63 17.97 -9.05 19.58
N GLN A 64 18.00 -8.87 18.26
CA GLN A 64 18.15 -7.55 17.65
C GLN A 64 16.92 -6.66 17.92
N ALA A 65 17.16 -5.41 18.33
CA ALA A 65 16.14 -4.36 18.41
C ALA A 65 15.87 -3.78 17.01
N PRO A 66 14.71 -4.03 16.38
CA PRO A 66 14.45 -3.64 14.99
C PRO A 66 14.06 -2.16 14.86
N ASP A 67 14.08 -1.63 13.62
CA ASP A 67 13.63 -0.26 13.34
C ASP A 67 12.10 -0.13 13.43
N VAL A 68 11.39 -1.22 13.12
CA VAL A 68 9.94 -1.33 13.19
C VAL A 68 9.56 -2.61 13.92
N MET A 69 8.55 -2.58 14.78
CA MET A 69 7.91 -3.79 15.30
C MET A 69 6.46 -3.82 14.85
N VAL A 70 6.02 -4.95 14.31
CA VAL A 70 4.67 -5.16 13.79
C VAL A 70 4.01 -6.37 14.42
N GLY A 71 2.71 -6.31 14.68
CA GLY A 71 1.94 -7.49 15.10
C GLY A 71 0.56 -7.17 15.63
N GLY A 72 -0.30 -8.18 15.68
CA GLY A 72 -1.65 -8.08 16.26
C GLY A 72 -1.80 -9.07 17.41
N THR A 73 -1.89 -8.57 18.65
CA THR A 73 -2.06 -9.45 19.81
C THR A 73 -3.49 -10.00 19.91
N PRO A 74 -3.69 -11.24 20.38
CA PRO A 74 -5.03 -11.79 20.59
C PRO A 74 -5.88 -10.88 21.51
N CYS A 75 -7.09 -10.56 21.07
CA CYS A 75 -8.01 -9.62 21.74
C CYS A 75 -8.58 -10.21 23.04
N GLN A 76 -8.01 -9.88 24.21
CA GLN A 76 -8.57 -10.15 25.55
C GLN A 76 -8.24 -9.02 26.56
N ALA A 77 -9.02 -8.98 27.65
CA ALA A 77 -9.13 -7.93 28.68
C ALA A 77 -7.81 -7.40 29.28
N PHE A 78 -7.83 -6.15 29.75
CA PHE A 78 -6.65 -5.39 30.17
C PHE A 78 -6.76 -4.85 31.61
N SER A 79 -5.61 -4.56 32.24
CA SER A 79 -5.52 -3.73 33.45
C SER A 79 -4.12 -3.10 33.60
N ILE A 80 -4.05 -1.78 33.84
CA ILE A 80 -2.78 -1.07 34.13
C ILE A 80 -2.16 -1.49 35.46
N ALA A 81 -2.96 -1.98 36.42
CA ALA A 81 -2.42 -2.47 37.70
C ALA A 81 -1.46 -3.67 37.51
N GLY A 82 -1.62 -4.43 36.42
CA GLY A 82 -0.72 -5.53 36.04
C GLY A 82 0.69 -5.09 35.65
N LEU A 83 0.86 -3.88 35.09
CA LEU A 83 2.18 -3.29 34.81
C LEU A 83 2.96 -2.94 36.09
N ARG A 84 2.26 -2.72 37.22
CA ARG A 84 2.86 -2.29 38.50
C ARG A 84 3.18 -3.44 39.46
N ASN A 85 2.44 -4.55 39.40
CA ASN A 85 2.51 -5.61 40.43
C ASN A 85 3.02 -6.97 39.94
N GLY A 86 3.48 -7.09 38.70
CA GLY A 86 3.91 -8.38 38.15
C GLY A 86 2.73 -9.30 37.78
N LEU A 87 2.96 -10.13 36.77
CA LEU A 87 1.97 -10.86 35.99
C LEU A 87 1.26 -11.98 36.79
N SER A 88 -0.03 -11.83 37.12
CA SER A 88 -0.81 -12.88 37.81
C SER A 88 -2.05 -13.39 37.07
N ASP A 89 -2.35 -12.95 35.84
CA ASP A 89 -3.40 -13.54 34.99
C ASP A 89 -2.86 -13.80 33.58
N ALA A 90 -2.98 -15.04 33.07
CA ALA A 90 -2.27 -15.57 31.91
C ALA A 90 -2.73 -15.03 30.54
N ARG A 91 -3.86 -14.31 30.48
CA ARG A 91 -4.49 -13.89 29.21
C ARG A 91 -4.53 -12.38 28.96
N GLY A 92 -4.46 -11.56 30.00
CA GLY A 92 -4.18 -10.11 29.90
C GLY A 92 -2.68 -9.79 29.71
N GLN A 93 -1.82 -10.81 29.61
CA GLN A 93 -0.36 -10.67 29.54
C GLN A 93 0.13 -10.15 28.19
N LEU A 94 -0.49 -10.56 27.07
CA LEU A 94 0.15 -10.41 25.75
C LEU A 94 0.26 -8.97 25.28
N THR A 95 -0.74 -8.13 25.54
CA THR A 95 -0.64 -6.71 25.19
C THR A 95 0.24 -5.92 26.17
N LEU A 96 0.32 -6.35 27.43
CA LEU A 96 1.33 -5.82 28.36
C LEU A 96 2.75 -6.21 27.91
N SER A 97 2.94 -7.44 27.46
CA SER A 97 4.20 -7.90 26.86
C SER A 97 4.52 -7.17 25.56
N TYR A 98 3.52 -6.75 24.77
CA TYR A 98 3.73 -5.85 23.63
C TYR A 98 4.34 -4.52 24.07
N VAL A 99 3.74 -3.87 25.09
CA VAL A 99 4.25 -2.60 25.63
C VAL A 99 5.64 -2.79 26.24
N GLU A 100 5.85 -3.87 26.99
CA GLU A 100 7.15 -4.19 27.59
C GLU A 100 8.23 -4.40 26.53
N LEU A 101 7.91 -5.12 25.46
CA LEU A 101 8.81 -5.34 24.34
C LEU A 101 9.08 -4.03 23.57
N ALA A 102 8.07 -3.20 23.36
CA ALA A 102 8.25 -1.88 22.75
C ALA A 102 9.21 -1.01 23.57
N ASN A 103 9.07 -1.02 24.89
CA ASN A 103 9.99 -0.33 25.80
C ASN A 103 11.41 -0.91 25.73
N ALA A 104 11.55 -2.25 25.77
CA ALA A 104 12.85 -2.90 25.65
C ALA A 104 13.58 -2.57 24.33
N ILE A 105 12.85 -2.49 23.22
CA ILE A 105 13.39 -2.14 21.91
C ILE A 105 13.87 -0.68 21.92
N ASP A 106 13.05 0.27 22.38
CA ASP A 106 13.45 1.68 22.44
C ASP A 106 14.66 1.88 23.37
N ASP A 107 14.63 1.31 24.59
CA ASP A 107 15.74 1.38 25.54
C ASP A 107 17.05 0.89 24.91
N LYS A 108 16.99 -0.24 24.19
CA LYS A 108 18.18 -0.83 23.57
C LYS A 108 18.71 -0.02 22.39
N ARG A 109 17.82 0.62 21.62
CA ARG A 109 18.19 1.50 20.52
C ARG A 109 18.79 2.80 21.02
N ILE A 110 18.20 3.38 22.08
CA ILE A 110 18.74 4.57 22.77
C ILE A 110 20.14 4.28 23.34
N GLU A 111 20.34 3.13 24.00
CA GLU A 111 21.66 2.68 24.51
C GLU A 111 22.71 2.65 23.39
N ARG A 112 22.31 2.32 22.16
CA ARG A 112 23.19 2.23 20.97
C ARG A 112 23.31 3.55 20.20
N GLY A 113 22.62 4.61 20.62
CA GLY A 113 22.57 5.87 19.87
C GLY A 113 21.82 5.76 18.54
N GLU A 114 20.94 4.78 18.40
CA GLU A 114 20.06 4.57 17.26
C GLU A 114 18.74 5.34 17.46
N GLU A 115 18.06 5.70 16.38
CA GLU A 115 16.71 6.28 16.46
C GLU A 115 15.72 5.25 17.01
N GLU A 116 14.80 5.72 17.85
CA GLU A 116 13.73 4.92 18.45
C GLU A 116 12.87 4.21 17.38
N ALA A 117 12.23 3.11 17.78
CA ALA A 117 11.50 2.25 16.85
C ALA A 117 10.10 2.80 16.52
N ILE A 118 9.53 2.26 15.45
CA ILE A 118 8.15 2.50 15.04
C ILE A 118 7.33 1.24 15.33
N PHE A 119 6.23 1.39 16.04
CA PHE A 119 5.37 0.29 16.46
C PHE A 119 4.07 0.30 15.65
N VAL A 120 3.76 -0.80 14.99
CA VAL A 120 2.53 -0.98 14.20
C VAL A 120 1.72 -2.12 14.83
N TRP A 121 0.56 -1.79 15.37
CA TRP A 121 -0.32 -2.77 15.98
C TRP A 121 -1.66 -2.84 15.25
N GLU A 122 -2.14 -4.05 14.99
CA GLU A 122 -3.41 -4.32 14.33
C GLU A 122 -4.35 -5.06 15.28
N ASN A 123 -5.66 -4.75 15.21
CA ASN A 123 -6.67 -5.54 15.90
C ASN A 123 -8.07 -5.37 15.28
N VAL A 124 -9.03 -6.14 15.79
CA VAL A 124 -10.44 -6.00 15.44
C VAL A 124 -11.05 -4.72 16.04
N PRO A 125 -11.99 -4.04 15.35
CA PRO A 125 -12.61 -2.81 15.85
C PRO A 125 -13.32 -2.95 17.21
N GLY A 126 -13.69 -4.18 17.58
CA GLY A 126 -14.30 -4.47 18.89
C GLY A 126 -13.46 -4.02 20.09
N VAL A 127 -12.13 -3.87 19.93
CA VAL A 127 -11.26 -3.35 21.00
C VAL A 127 -11.61 -1.93 21.42
N LEU A 128 -12.21 -1.13 20.52
CA LEU A 128 -12.65 0.24 20.80
C LEU A 128 -13.93 0.29 21.66
N THR A 129 -14.59 -0.85 21.86
CA THR A 129 -15.91 -0.94 22.51
C THR A 129 -15.95 -1.84 23.75
N ILE A 130 -14.80 -2.37 24.20
CA ILE A 130 -14.76 -3.26 25.37
C ILE A 130 -15.05 -2.46 26.64
N HIS A 131 -15.85 -3.04 27.54
CA HIS A 131 -16.36 -2.39 28.75
C HIS A 131 -15.31 -2.06 29.82
N ASP A 132 -14.12 -2.65 29.76
CA ASP A 132 -13.05 -2.52 30.76
C ASP A 132 -12.00 -1.44 30.40
N ASN A 133 -12.32 -0.55 29.45
CA ASN A 133 -11.40 0.46 28.90
C ASN A 133 -10.02 -0.11 28.49
N ALA A 134 -10.04 -1.33 27.97
CA ALA A 134 -8.86 -2.05 27.54
C ALA A 134 -7.93 -1.29 26.59
N PHE A 135 -8.54 -0.62 25.62
CA PHE A 135 -7.82 0.20 24.66
C PHE A 135 -7.17 1.42 25.32
N GLY A 136 -7.84 2.05 26.29
CA GLY A 136 -7.26 3.13 27.09
C GLY A 136 -6.05 2.70 27.91
N CYS A 137 -6.09 1.49 28.47
CA CYS A 137 -4.95 0.87 29.15
C CYS A 137 -3.75 0.65 28.19
N PHE A 138 -4.03 0.15 26.99
CA PHE A 138 -3.00 -0.06 25.97
C PHE A 138 -2.34 1.26 25.53
N LEU A 139 -3.16 2.25 25.20
CA LEU A 139 -2.68 3.56 24.78
C LEU A 139 -1.87 4.23 25.89
N ALA A 140 -2.32 4.15 27.14
CA ALA A 140 -1.56 4.65 28.29
C ALA A 140 -0.17 4.00 28.41
N GLY A 141 -0.11 2.67 28.30
CA GLY A 141 1.15 1.93 28.37
C GLY A 141 2.14 2.31 27.25
N LEU A 142 1.65 2.47 26.02
CA LEU A 142 2.47 2.93 24.90
C LEU A 142 2.91 4.39 25.05
N ALA A 143 2.01 5.24 25.54
CA ALA A 143 2.22 6.68 25.71
C ALA A 143 3.20 6.99 26.84
N GLY A 144 3.41 6.04 27.76
CA GLY A 144 4.21 6.24 28.98
C GLY A 144 3.41 6.90 30.10
N GLU A 145 2.09 6.81 30.06
CA GLU A 145 1.20 7.42 31.05
C GLU A 145 1.04 6.55 32.29
N SER A 146 0.75 7.21 33.42
CA SER A 146 0.63 6.55 34.72
C SER A 146 -0.78 6.05 35.05
N CYS A 147 -1.78 6.43 34.26
CA CYS A 147 -3.17 6.01 34.41
C CYS A 147 -3.80 5.73 33.05
N GLU A 148 -4.94 5.05 33.04
CA GLU A 148 -5.66 4.74 31.81
C GLU A 148 -6.15 6.01 31.14
N LEU A 149 -6.09 6.01 29.82
CA LEU A 149 -6.64 7.10 29.03
C LEU A 149 -8.13 6.88 28.86
N GLU A 150 -8.91 7.93 29.02
CA GLU A 150 -10.36 7.90 28.84
C GLU A 150 -10.75 8.56 27.50
N PRO A 151 -11.70 7.99 26.75
CA PRO A 151 -12.21 8.63 25.56
C PRO A 151 -13.00 9.90 25.93
N SER A 152 -12.69 11.02 25.28
CA SER A 152 -13.29 12.34 25.56
C SER A 152 -14.83 12.39 25.44
N GLY A 153 -15.45 11.45 24.72
CA GLY A 153 -16.89 11.33 24.54
C GLY A 153 -17.51 10.05 25.13
N GLY A 154 -16.82 9.36 26.04
CA GLY A 154 -17.29 8.11 26.65
C GLY A 154 -17.24 6.86 25.76
N LYS A 155 -16.82 7.00 24.49
CA LYS A 155 -16.54 5.90 23.55
C LYS A 155 -15.34 6.24 22.69
N TRP A 156 -14.49 5.25 22.41
CA TRP A 156 -13.36 5.43 21.50
C TRP A 156 -13.85 5.65 20.07
N THR A 157 -13.31 6.68 19.42
CA THR A 157 -13.58 6.99 18.02
C THR A 157 -12.85 6.03 17.09
N HIS A 158 -13.32 5.94 15.85
CA HIS A 158 -12.67 5.14 14.80
C HIS A 158 -11.29 5.68 14.39
N SER A 159 -10.89 6.84 14.88
CA SER A 159 -9.58 7.43 14.67
C SER A 159 -9.28 8.44 15.76
N GLY A 160 -8.01 8.63 16.09
CA GLY A 160 -7.56 9.63 17.04
C GLY A 160 -6.07 9.57 17.29
N CYS A 161 -5.58 10.47 18.12
CA CYS A 161 -4.17 10.53 18.50
C CYS A 161 -3.99 10.83 19.98
N VAL A 162 -2.85 10.41 20.53
CA VAL A 162 -2.37 10.70 21.88
C VAL A 162 -0.93 11.19 21.77
N TYR A 163 -0.63 12.31 22.42
CA TYR A 163 0.74 12.80 22.58
C TYR A 163 1.16 12.52 24.02
N GLY A 164 1.80 11.37 24.22
CA GLY A 164 2.26 10.92 25.53
C GLY A 164 3.67 11.40 25.88
N PRO A 165 4.09 11.26 27.14
CA PRO A 165 5.45 11.57 27.58
C PRO A 165 6.53 10.70 26.93
N GLN A 166 6.21 9.46 26.54
CA GLN A 166 7.15 8.52 25.92
C GLN A 166 6.97 8.41 24.41
N ARG A 167 5.73 8.30 23.92
CA ARG A 167 5.44 8.14 22.48
C ARG A 167 4.27 8.99 22.04
N THR A 168 4.35 9.43 20.79
CA THR A 168 3.16 9.87 20.05
C THR A 168 2.48 8.63 19.50
N ILE A 169 1.14 8.61 19.49
CA ILE A 169 0.31 7.50 19.04
C ILE A 169 -0.78 8.05 18.13
N ALA A 170 -1.05 7.37 17.02
CA ALA A 170 -2.23 7.57 16.20
C ALA A 170 -2.94 6.23 15.98
N TRP A 171 -4.26 6.25 15.84
CA TRP A 171 -5.02 5.08 15.42
C TRP A 171 -6.09 5.43 14.39
N ILE A 172 -6.46 4.44 13.58
CA ILE A 172 -7.54 4.53 12.60
C ILE A 172 -8.15 3.16 12.30
N VAL A 173 -9.46 3.11 12.04
CA VAL A 173 -10.13 1.93 11.48
C VAL A 173 -10.12 2.04 9.96
N LYS A 174 -9.52 1.05 9.28
CA LYS A 174 -9.52 0.93 7.83
C LYS A 174 -10.26 -0.34 7.41
N ASP A 175 -10.88 -0.31 6.23
CA ASP A 175 -11.56 -1.43 5.62
C ASP A 175 -10.78 -1.88 4.38
N ALA A 176 -10.36 -3.15 4.34
CA ALA A 176 -9.51 -3.69 3.28
C ALA A 176 -10.12 -3.56 1.88
N GLN A 177 -11.45 -3.46 1.76
CA GLN A 177 -12.14 -3.29 0.47
C GLN A 177 -11.65 -2.08 -0.34
N TYR A 178 -11.08 -1.07 0.33
CA TYR A 178 -10.54 0.14 -0.30
C TYR A 178 -9.05 0.05 -0.67
N PHE A 179 -8.44 -1.13 -0.53
CA PHE A 179 -7.01 -1.36 -0.72
C PHE A 179 -6.72 -2.44 -1.78
N GLY A 180 -7.66 -2.67 -2.70
CA GLY A 180 -7.44 -3.57 -3.84
C GLY A 180 -7.74 -5.05 -3.56
N VAL A 181 -8.52 -5.36 -2.51
CA VAL A 181 -9.08 -6.70 -2.28
C VAL A 181 -10.60 -6.66 -2.24
N ALA A 182 -11.26 -7.69 -2.75
CA ALA A 182 -12.72 -7.81 -2.79
C ALA A 182 -13.30 -8.34 -1.45
N GLN A 183 -12.82 -7.84 -0.32
CA GLN A 183 -13.22 -8.29 1.02
C GLN A 183 -13.51 -7.11 1.96
N ARG A 184 -14.68 -7.13 2.60
CA ARG A 184 -14.97 -6.26 3.75
C ARG A 184 -14.23 -6.77 4.98
N ARG A 185 -13.18 -6.06 5.38
CA ARG A 185 -12.37 -6.41 6.55
C ARG A 185 -11.96 -5.14 7.28
N LYS A 186 -12.80 -4.72 8.22
CA LYS A 186 -12.52 -3.58 9.10
C LYS A 186 -11.57 -3.98 10.21
N ARG A 187 -10.48 -3.23 10.38
CA ARG A 187 -9.48 -3.40 11.43
C ARG A 187 -9.01 -2.06 11.96
N VAL A 188 -8.72 -1.99 13.25
CA VAL A 188 -8.05 -0.86 13.87
C VAL A 188 -6.54 -1.04 13.72
N PHE A 189 -5.88 0.01 13.31
CA PHE A 189 -4.43 0.09 13.22
C PHE A 189 -3.96 1.20 14.16
N VAL A 190 -2.92 0.90 14.93
CA VAL A 190 -2.25 1.84 15.83
C VAL A 190 -0.80 1.98 15.36
N VAL A 191 -0.35 3.22 15.18
CA VAL A 191 1.06 3.54 14.95
C VAL A 191 1.55 4.35 16.15
N ALA A 192 2.66 3.94 16.75
CA ALA A 192 3.27 4.64 17.87
C ALA A 192 4.79 4.76 17.68
N SER A 193 5.38 5.89 18.08
CA SER A 193 6.83 6.06 18.08
C SER A 193 7.29 7.20 18.99
N ALA A 194 8.49 7.06 19.55
CA ALA A 194 9.22 8.12 20.24
C ALA A 194 10.18 8.89 19.31
N ARG A 195 10.34 8.43 18.06
CA ARG A 195 11.33 8.92 17.11
C ARG A 195 11.14 10.41 16.81
N LYS A 196 12.20 11.20 16.98
CA LYS A 196 12.18 12.63 16.68
C LYS A 196 11.92 12.90 15.19
N GLY A 197 11.03 13.84 14.90
CA GLY A 197 10.69 14.24 13.53
C GLY A 197 9.82 13.23 12.76
N PHE A 198 9.27 12.22 13.44
CA PHE A 198 8.31 11.28 12.88
C PHE A 198 6.95 11.45 13.57
N ASP A 199 5.90 11.67 12.80
CA ASP A 199 4.54 11.81 13.31
C ASP A 199 3.67 10.61 12.87
N PRO A 200 3.24 9.74 13.82
CA PRO A 200 2.29 8.65 13.53
C PRO A 200 0.99 9.11 12.84
N GLY A 201 0.54 10.34 13.10
CA GLY A 201 -0.62 10.93 12.44
C GLY A 201 -0.40 11.10 10.93
N GLN A 202 0.81 11.45 10.50
CA GLN A 202 1.16 11.54 9.07
C GLN A 202 1.17 10.17 8.38
N VAL A 203 1.33 9.07 9.13
CA VAL A 203 1.22 7.72 8.56
C VAL A 203 -0.24 7.38 8.30
N LEU A 204 -1.10 7.53 9.31
CA LEU A 204 -2.46 7.00 9.32
C LEU A 204 -3.53 7.97 8.81
N PHE A 205 -3.33 9.28 8.92
CA PHE A 205 -4.29 10.29 8.49
C PHE A 205 -3.93 10.83 7.10
N GLU A 206 -4.94 11.00 6.27
CA GLU A 206 -4.80 11.61 4.95
C GLU A 206 -4.96 13.13 5.10
N SER A 207 -3.84 13.87 5.11
CA SER A 207 -3.80 15.33 5.30
C SER A 207 -4.15 16.12 4.03
N GLU A 208 -4.06 15.51 2.84
CA GLU A 208 -4.45 16.10 1.56
C GLU A 208 -5.96 15.95 1.32
N GLY A 209 -6.75 16.48 2.25
CA GLY A 209 -8.16 16.76 1.97
C GLY A 209 -8.26 17.98 1.06
N VAL A 210 -8.92 17.86 -0.09
CA VAL A 210 -9.48 19.04 -0.77
C VAL A 210 -10.32 19.83 0.24
N ARG A 211 -10.15 21.17 0.27
CA ARG A 211 -11.02 22.08 1.05
C ARG A 211 -12.48 21.68 0.83
N ARG A 212 -13.17 21.28 1.89
CA ARG A 212 -14.62 20.99 1.89
C ARG A 212 -15.46 22.28 1.85
N ASP A 213 -15.06 23.26 1.06
CA ASP A 213 -15.93 24.38 0.65
C ASP A 213 -16.68 24.01 -0.64
N THR A 214 -17.25 22.80 -0.66
CA THR A 214 -18.32 22.51 -1.61
C THR A 214 -19.62 22.73 -0.83
N PRO A 215 -20.53 23.63 -1.27
CA PRO A 215 -21.88 23.65 -0.72
C PRO A 215 -22.45 22.23 -0.83
N PRO A 216 -23.30 21.76 0.11
CA PRO A 216 -23.73 20.37 0.16
C PRO A 216 -24.40 19.97 -1.16
N SER A 217 -23.63 19.37 -2.06
CA SER A 217 -24.09 18.85 -3.33
C SER A 217 -24.20 17.35 -3.22
N ARG A 218 -25.01 16.90 -2.27
CA ARG A 218 -25.62 15.56 -2.23
C ARG A 218 -26.72 15.58 -1.17
N GLU A 219 -27.96 15.72 -1.63
CA GLU A 219 -29.06 14.96 -1.01
C GLU A 219 -28.64 13.47 -0.94
N PRO A 220 -29.13 12.70 0.05
CA PRO A 220 -28.81 11.28 0.17
C PRO A 220 -29.11 10.58 -1.15
N GLN A 221 -28.07 10.26 -1.92
CA GLN A 221 -28.23 9.63 -3.22
C GLN A 221 -28.48 8.15 -3.03
N THR A 222 -29.73 7.79 -3.31
CA THR A 222 -30.20 6.52 -3.84
C THR A 222 -29.21 5.93 -4.85
N ALA A 223 -29.07 4.61 -4.86
CA ALA A 223 -28.21 3.85 -5.76
C ALA A 223 -28.27 4.37 -7.20
N VAL A 224 -27.11 4.69 -7.77
CA VAL A 224 -27.01 5.16 -9.15
C VAL A 224 -27.19 3.95 -10.07
N ALA A 225 -28.35 3.90 -10.71
CA ALA A 225 -28.61 3.03 -11.84
C ALA A 225 -27.62 3.32 -12.98
N ALA A 226 -27.10 2.27 -13.60
CA ALA A 226 -26.30 2.38 -14.81
C ALA A 226 -27.09 3.11 -15.90
N LEU A 227 -26.51 4.18 -16.45
CA LEU A 227 -27.00 4.86 -17.64
C LEU A 227 -26.83 3.95 -18.87
N THR A 228 -27.81 3.09 -19.13
CA THR A 228 -28.07 2.61 -20.49
C THR A 228 -29.20 3.45 -21.07
N ALA A 229 -28.85 4.29 -22.05
CA ALA A 229 -29.80 5.10 -22.80
C ALA A 229 -30.74 4.18 -23.61
N ARG A 230 -31.90 3.86 -23.01
CA ARG A 230 -33.21 3.47 -23.57
C ARG A 230 -33.86 2.47 -22.61
N GLY A 231 -34.71 2.99 -21.75
CA GLY A 231 -35.34 2.22 -20.68
C GLY A 231 -36.38 1.21 -21.14
N VAL A 232 -36.55 0.21 -20.29
CA VAL A 232 -37.84 -0.39 -19.97
C VAL A 232 -37.92 -0.49 -18.45
N GLY A 233 -39.01 0.11 -17.94
CA GLY A 233 -39.67 -0.03 -16.64
C GLY A 233 -38.96 -0.60 -15.42
N THR A 234 -39.09 0.14 -14.33
CA THR A 234 -39.06 -0.34 -12.94
C THR A 234 -39.80 -1.68 -12.75
N CYS A 235 -39.06 -2.73 -12.43
CA CYS A 235 -39.50 -3.90 -11.67
C CYS A 235 -38.47 -4.15 -10.54
N GLY A 236 -38.94 -4.71 -9.43
CA GLY A 236 -38.30 -4.72 -8.12
C GLY A 236 -37.06 -5.60 -8.00
N ALA A 237 -36.61 -5.79 -6.76
CA ALA A 237 -35.46 -6.59 -6.40
C ALA A 237 -35.68 -8.07 -6.77
N ASP A 238 -35.32 -8.45 -8.00
CA ASP A 238 -35.15 -9.85 -8.43
C ASP A 238 -33.91 -9.98 -9.37
N ASP A 239 -32.90 -10.68 -8.86
CA ASP A 239 -32.27 -11.90 -9.43
C ASP A 239 -31.39 -11.86 -10.69
N ASN A 240 -31.27 -10.77 -11.44
CA ASN A 240 -30.58 -10.84 -12.76
C ASN A 240 -29.07 -10.53 -12.77
N GLN A 241 -28.34 -10.68 -11.67
CA GLN A 241 -26.88 -10.45 -11.61
C GLN A 241 -26.05 -11.68 -12.03
N ALA A 242 -26.67 -12.86 -12.19
CA ALA A 242 -26.01 -14.05 -12.74
C ALA A 242 -25.73 -13.95 -14.26
N GLN A 243 -26.27 -12.93 -14.95
CA GLN A 243 -26.18 -12.78 -16.42
C GLN A 243 -24.81 -12.37 -16.97
N ALA A 244 -23.78 -12.19 -16.13
CA ALA A 244 -22.47 -11.71 -16.55
C ALA A 244 -21.28 -12.62 -16.16
N GLY A 245 -21.53 -13.86 -15.72
CA GLY A 245 -20.44 -14.78 -15.36
C GLY A 245 -19.62 -14.35 -14.13
N HIS A 246 -20.12 -13.41 -13.33
CA HIS A 246 -19.46 -12.97 -12.10
C HIS A 246 -19.63 -14.02 -10.99
N ILE A 247 -18.54 -14.37 -10.32
CA ILE A 247 -18.55 -15.19 -9.09
C ILE A 247 -19.23 -14.36 -8.00
N LEU A 248 -20.41 -14.80 -7.54
CA LEU A 248 -21.16 -14.12 -6.48
C LEU A 248 -20.76 -14.74 -5.13
N ALA A 249 -20.17 -13.96 -4.23
CA ALA A 249 -19.67 -14.45 -2.94
C ALA A 249 -20.53 -13.95 -1.76
N PHE A 250 -21.22 -14.87 -1.09
CA PHE A 250 -21.99 -14.63 0.13
C PHE A 250 -21.10 -14.84 1.35
N GLY A 251 -21.30 -14.06 2.41
CA GLY A 251 -20.51 -14.18 3.64
C GLY A 251 -21.35 -14.54 4.85
N GLY A 252 -20.77 -15.35 5.74
CA GLY A 252 -21.34 -15.71 7.02
C GLY A 252 -21.78 -14.49 7.83
N GLY A 253 -23.10 -14.32 7.96
CA GLY A 253 -23.76 -13.26 8.73
C GLY A 253 -24.32 -12.09 7.90
N ASN A 254 -24.22 -12.15 6.57
CA ASN A 254 -24.77 -11.11 5.69
C ASN A 254 -26.03 -11.60 4.98
N THR A 255 -27.20 -11.50 5.63
CA THR A 255 -28.51 -11.83 5.03
C THR A 255 -29.05 -10.71 4.12
N GLY A 256 -28.28 -9.65 3.87
CA GLY A 256 -28.61 -8.59 2.90
C GLY A 256 -27.52 -7.52 2.76
N GLY A 257 -27.22 -7.08 1.52
CA GLY A 257 -26.20 -6.08 1.19
C GLY A 257 -25.69 -6.18 -0.25
N ASN A 258 -24.71 -5.34 -0.64
CA ASN A 258 -24.16 -5.33 -2.00
C ASN A 258 -23.43 -6.65 -2.32
N ILE A 259 -23.71 -7.22 -3.50
CA ILE A 259 -23.38 -8.60 -3.90
C ILE A 259 -21.92 -8.73 -4.41
N ASP A 260 -21.26 -7.61 -4.71
CA ASP A 260 -19.92 -7.59 -5.33
C ASP A 260 -18.74 -7.73 -4.34
N VAL A 261 -18.98 -7.84 -3.03
CA VAL A 261 -17.91 -7.81 -2.01
C VAL A 261 -18.11 -8.90 -0.96
N ALA A 262 -17.11 -9.78 -0.81
CA ALA A 262 -17.14 -10.86 0.17
C ALA A 262 -17.04 -10.32 1.61
N ALA A 263 -17.71 -10.98 2.57
CA ALA A 263 -17.56 -10.66 3.98
C ALA A 263 -16.20 -11.12 4.54
N CYS A 264 -15.84 -10.63 5.72
CA CYS A 264 -14.63 -11.01 6.44
C CYS A 264 -14.63 -12.52 6.72
N LEU A 265 -13.56 -13.22 6.37
CA LEU A 265 -13.35 -14.61 6.82
C LEU A 265 -13.26 -14.63 8.35
N THR A 266 -14.14 -15.39 9.00
CA THR A 266 -14.15 -15.54 10.47
C THR A 266 -13.63 -16.93 10.88
N ALA A 267 -13.02 -17.02 12.06
CA ALA A 267 -12.40 -18.24 12.56
C ALA A 267 -13.16 -18.89 13.74
N LYS A 268 -14.34 -18.37 14.13
CA LYS A 268 -15.01 -18.73 15.39
C LYS A 268 -16.48 -19.15 15.16
N GLY A 269 -16.84 -20.39 15.53
CA GLY A 269 -18.21 -20.92 15.45
C GLY A 269 -18.25 -22.44 15.22
N GLN A 270 -19.34 -23.10 15.62
CA GLN A 270 -19.58 -24.51 15.30
C GLN A 270 -19.88 -24.58 13.79
N ARG A 271 -18.95 -25.16 13.02
CA ARG A 271 -19.03 -25.31 11.55
C ARG A 271 -20.28 -26.13 11.19
N ILE A 272 -21.34 -25.59 10.57
CA ILE A 272 -22.19 -26.18 9.47
C ILE A 272 -23.31 -25.19 8.97
N ASP A 273 -23.11 -23.90 8.69
CA ASP A 273 -24.19 -23.10 8.03
C ASP A 273 -23.76 -21.81 7.26
N PHE A 274 -24.75 -21.22 6.57
CA PHE A 274 -24.70 -19.93 5.85
C PHE A 274 -24.40 -18.72 6.75
N GLU A 275 -24.46 -18.86 8.08
CA GLU A 275 -24.19 -17.79 9.04
C GLU A 275 -22.70 -17.65 9.37
N VAL A 276 -21.87 -18.68 9.12
CA VAL A 276 -20.45 -18.69 9.50
C VAL A 276 -19.45 -18.80 8.34
N GLU A 277 -19.85 -19.23 7.14
CA GLU A 277 -18.92 -19.45 6.01
C GLU A 277 -19.17 -18.54 4.80
N THR A 278 -18.12 -18.32 3.99
CA THR A 278 -18.22 -17.60 2.71
C THR A 278 -18.44 -18.59 1.57
N PHE A 279 -19.53 -18.41 0.83
CA PHE A 279 -19.94 -19.27 -0.28
C PHE A 279 -19.86 -18.54 -1.60
N ALA A 280 -19.37 -19.21 -2.64
CA ALA A 280 -19.45 -18.73 -4.01
C ALA A 280 -20.60 -19.44 -4.75
N VAL A 281 -21.40 -18.64 -5.46
CA VAL A 281 -22.38 -19.09 -6.45
C VAL A 281 -21.82 -18.76 -7.83
N HIS A 282 -21.78 -19.79 -8.68
CA HIS A 282 -21.28 -19.72 -10.03
C HIS A 282 -22.39 -20.18 -10.98
N GLY A 283 -22.69 -19.35 -11.99
CA GLY A 283 -23.44 -19.77 -13.18
C GLY A 283 -22.48 -20.26 -14.26
N THR A 284 -22.74 -21.43 -14.83
CA THR A 284 -21.93 -22.03 -15.90
C THR A 284 -22.10 -21.26 -17.22
N GLN A 285 -21.17 -20.34 -17.53
CA GLN A 285 -20.33 -20.29 -18.75
C GLN A 285 -19.95 -18.90 -19.33
N ASP A 286 -18.83 -18.94 -20.06
CA ASP A 286 -17.87 -17.92 -20.52
C ASP A 286 -18.24 -17.09 -21.79
N PRO A 287 -17.49 -16.00 -22.10
CA PRO A 287 -17.61 -15.19 -23.31
C PRO A 287 -16.84 -15.76 -24.53
N ASP A 288 -17.49 -15.79 -25.70
CA ASP A 288 -16.84 -16.02 -26.99
C ASP A 288 -16.24 -14.70 -27.53
N THR A 289 -14.95 -14.69 -27.86
CA THR A 289 -14.24 -13.56 -28.45
C THR A 289 -13.50 -14.01 -29.71
N ASN A 290 -14.22 -14.03 -30.82
CA ASN A 290 -13.63 -14.24 -32.14
C ASN A 290 -13.90 -13.04 -33.05
N PHE A 291 -12.82 -12.42 -33.53
CA PHE A 291 -12.87 -11.18 -34.32
C PHE A 291 -13.08 -11.43 -35.83
N ASP A 292 -13.06 -12.69 -36.27
CA ASP A 292 -13.01 -13.05 -37.71
C ASP A 292 -14.30 -13.73 -38.24
N LEU A 293 -15.30 -14.00 -37.40
CA LEU A 293 -16.56 -14.64 -37.82
C LEU A 293 -17.78 -13.86 -37.32
N ALA A 294 -18.75 -13.67 -38.22
CA ALA A 294 -20.05 -13.08 -37.90
C ALA A 294 -21.08 -14.18 -37.61
N HIS A 295 -21.72 -14.13 -36.44
CA HIS A 295 -22.89 -14.96 -36.11
C HIS A 295 -24.20 -14.18 -36.26
N THR A 296 -25.23 -14.85 -36.76
CA THR A 296 -26.56 -14.28 -37.04
C THR A 296 -27.38 -14.04 -35.76
N LEU A 297 -28.01 -12.86 -35.71
CA LEU A 297 -28.81 -12.20 -34.64
C LEU A 297 -30.02 -13.03 -34.14
N GLY A 298 -30.19 -13.34 -32.83
CA GLY A 298 -30.86 -12.53 -31.76
C GLY A 298 -32.30 -13.05 -31.46
N ARG A 299 -32.92 -13.03 -30.26
CA ARG A 299 -32.69 -12.43 -28.93
C ARG A 299 -33.54 -13.14 -27.83
N ASN A 300 -33.03 -13.07 -26.60
CA ASN A 300 -33.76 -13.10 -25.32
C ASN A 300 -34.91 -12.06 -25.27
N HIS A 301 -36.13 -12.47 -24.93
CA HIS A 301 -37.18 -11.62 -24.35
C HIS A 301 -37.42 -12.07 -22.93
N GLY A 302 -36.88 -11.31 -21.96
CA GLY A 302 -36.81 -11.71 -20.56
C GLY A 302 -38.09 -12.27 -19.97
N GLN A 303 -37.92 -13.24 -19.07
CA GLN A 303 -38.77 -13.48 -17.91
C GLN A 303 -38.14 -14.50 -16.96
N GLU A 304 -37.80 -13.99 -15.78
CA GLU A 304 -38.02 -14.50 -14.43
C GLU A 304 -38.43 -15.99 -14.19
N ASN A 305 -37.70 -16.57 -13.23
CA ASN A 305 -38.16 -17.19 -11.98
C ASN A 305 -38.71 -18.64 -11.89
N ALA A 306 -38.38 -19.18 -10.71
CA ALA A 306 -39.02 -20.22 -9.88
C ALA A 306 -38.68 -21.70 -10.10
N VAL A 307 -38.15 -22.29 -9.02
CA VAL A 307 -38.10 -23.74 -8.74
C VAL A 307 -39.44 -24.16 -8.15
N PHE A 308 -40.05 -25.21 -8.70
CA PHE A 308 -41.05 -26.02 -8.00
C PHE A 308 -40.54 -27.45 -7.99
N ILE A 309 -40.26 -28.00 -6.80
CA ILE A 309 -40.07 -29.43 -6.63
C ILE A 309 -41.40 -29.95 -6.08
N GLN A 310 -42.12 -30.70 -6.91
CA GLN A 310 -43.21 -31.51 -6.40
C GLN A 310 -42.58 -32.68 -5.64
N VAL A 311 -42.78 -32.71 -4.32
CA VAL A 311 -42.61 -33.93 -3.54
C VAL A 311 -43.92 -34.69 -3.75
N ASP A 312 -43.86 -35.88 -4.36
CA ASP A 312 -45.03 -36.76 -4.34
C ASP A 312 -45.27 -37.20 -2.90
N ASP A 313 -46.48 -36.91 -2.41
CA ASP A 313 -46.84 -36.75 -1.00
C ASP A 313 -46.81 -38.02 -0.12
N ASP A 314 -46.13 -39.12 -0.46
CA ASP A 314 -46.26 -40.36 0.33
C ASP A 314 -45.00 -41.16 0.71
N GLU A 315 -43.77 -40.85 0.26
CA GLU A 315 -42.58 -41.68 0.63
C GLU A 315 -41.39 -40.97 1.30
N GLY A 316 -41.36 -39.63 1.38
CA GLY A 316 -40.26 -38.90 2.01
C GLY A 316 -38.89 -39.10 1.35
N VAL A 317 -37.87 -38.38 1.84
CA VAL A 317 -36.50 -38.43 1.27
C VAL A 317 -35.85 -39.78 1.57
N THR A 318 -35.47 -40.52 0.53
CA THR A 318 -34.89 -41.87 0.69
C THR A 318 -33.37 -41.85 0.86
N GLU A 319 -32.81 -42.94 1.39
CA GLU A 319 -31.36 -43.11 1.55
C GLU A 319 -30.60 -43.14 0.21
N ARG A 320 -31.31 -43.41 -0.90
CA ARG A 320 -30.81 -43.33 -2.27
C ARG A 320 -30.61 -41.88 -2.71
N ASP A 321 -31.55 -41.00 -2.36
CA ASP A 321 -31.50 -39.56 -2.66
C ASP A 321 -30.36 -38.88 -1.89
N ILE A 322 -30.16 -39.27 -0.63
CA ILE A 322 -29.04 -38.82 0.20
C ILE A 322 -27.69 -39.32 -0.35
N ARG A 323 -27.64 -40.53 -0.92
CA ARG A 323 -26.43 -41.10 -1.51
C ARG A 323 -26.08 -40.45 -2.84
N PHE A 324 -27.09 -40.12 -3.65
CA PHE A 324 -26.97 -39.34 -4.88
C PHE A 324 -26.43 -37.92 -4.57
N MET A 325 -26.99 -37.25 -3.56
CA MET A 325 -26.49 -35.96 -3.05
C MET A 325 -25.02 -36.03 -2.59
N ARG A 326 -24.61 -37.13 -1.94
CA ARG A 326 -23.21 -37.33 -1.48
C ARG A 326 -22.24 -37.63 -2.62
N GLN A 327 -22.68 -38.26 -3.71
CA GLN A 327 -21.83 -38.57 -4.87
C GLN A 327 -21.44 -37.32 -5.67
N ILE A 328 -22.29 -36.29 -5.66
CA ILE A 328 -22.05 -34.98 -6.31
C ILE A 328 -20.94 -34.18 -5.60
N HIS A 329 -20.70 -34.39 -4.30
CA HIS A 329 -19.70 -33.64 -3.53
C HIS A 329 -18.25 -34.14 -3.69
N GLY A 330 -17.96 -35.12 -4.56
CA GLY A 330 -16.67 -35.81 -4.60
C GLY A 330 -15.90 -35.85 -5.93
N LEU A 331 -16.45 -35.39 -7.05
CA LEU A 331 -15.79 -35.36 -8.36
C LEU A 331 -16.21 -34.08 -9.12
N PRO A 332 -15.36 -33.50 -10.00
CA PRO A 332 -15.78 -32.46 -10.92
C PRO A 332 -16.63 -33.15 -12.00
N VAL A 333 -17.94 -33.23 -11.77
CA VAL A 333 -18.89 -33.65 -12.77
C VAL A 333 -19.84 -32.48 -12.93
N ASP A 334 -19.68 -31.74 -14.03
CA ASP A 334 -20.71 -30.84 -14.52
C ASP A 334 -22.01 -31.65 -14.60
N PRO A 335 -23.08 -31.31 -13.86
CA PRO A 335 -24.35 -32.00 -14.03
C PRO A 335 -24.83 -31.73 -15.46
N PRO A 336 -25.18 -32.75 -16.24
CA PRO A 336 -25.58 -32.56 -17.62
C PRO A 336 -26.83 -31.68 -17.68
N CYS A 337 -26.85 -30.75 -18.63
CA CYS A 337 -28.04 -29.95 -18.93
C CYS A 337 -29.07 -30.86 -19.57
N ILE A 338 -30.23 -31.03 -18.94
CA ILE A 338 -31.30 -31.90 -19.46
C ILE A 338 -32.34 -31.02 -20.15
N ALA A 339 -32.57 -31.27 -21.43
CA ALA A 339 -33.63 -30.64 -22.20
C ALA A 339 -34.86 -31.54 -22.21
N PHE A 340 -36.04 -30.98 -22.01
CA PHE A 340 -37.31 -31.71 -21.95
C PHE A 340 -38.45 -30.84 -22.46
N ASN A 341 -39.60 -31.40 -22.78
CA ASN A 341 -40.74 -30.65 -23.26
C ASN A 341 -41.52 -30.03 -22.09
N SER A 342 -41.73 -28.71 -22.17
CA SER A 342 -42.43 -27.94 -21.14
C SER A 342 -43.92 -28.31 -20.98
N LYS A 343 -44.54 -29.00 -21.95
CA LYS A 343 -45.97 -29.33 -21.95
C LYS A 343 -46.31 -30.73 -21.44
N ASP A 344 -45.36 -31.66 -21.38
CA ASP A 344 -45.61 -33.04 -20.97
C ASP A 344 -45.08 -33.36 -19.56
N TYR A 345 -44.75 -32.33 -18.79
CA TYR A 345 -44.23 -32.44 -17.43
C TYR A 345 -42.89 -33.20 -17.35
N GLY A 346 -42.09 -33.19 -18.43
CA GLY A 346 -40.74 -33.76 -18.44
C GLY A 346 -40.70 -35.28 -18.66
N GLN A 347 -41.74 -35.85 -19.28
CA GLN A 347 -41.78 -37.28 -19.60
C GLN A 347 -40.76 -37.71 -20.67
N ASP A 348 -40.23 -36.76 -21.44
CA ASP A 348 -39.26 -36.97 -22.51
C ASP A 348 -37.83 -36.53 -22.13
N ALA A 349 -37.56 -36.29 -20.85
CA ALA A 349 -36.25 -35.89 -20.33
C ALA A 349 -35.22 -37.03 -20.44
N GLU A 350 -34.21 -36.87 -21.31
CA GLU A 350 -33.10 -37.82 -21.49
C GLU A 350 -31.73 -37.13 -21.27
N GLU A 351 -30.74 -37.90 -20.80
CA GLU A 351 -29.36 -37.43 -20.62
C GLU A 351 -28.67 -37.28 -21.99
N GLU A 352 -28.04 -36.13 -22.24
CA GLU A 352 -27.30 -35.79 -23.48
C GLU A 352 -28.12 -35.72 -24.80
N ILE A 353 -29.44 -35.87 -24.75
CA ILE A 353 -30.31 -35.84 -25.94
C ILE A 353 -31.43 -34.81 -25.74
N SER A 354 -31.60 -33.91 -26.71
CA SER A 354 -32.66 -32.90 -26.71
C SER A 354 -33.91 -33.42 -27.44
N PRO A 355 -35.14 -33.11 -26.96
CA PRO A 355 -36.36 -33.44 -27.68
C PRO A 355 -36.40 -32.78 -29.07
N THR A 356 -37.17 -33.35 -30.00
CA THR A 356 -37.34 -32.78 -31.34
C THR A 356 -37.78 -31.31 -31.27
N LEU A 357 -36.99 -30.39 -31.83
CA LEU A 357 -37.35 -28.97 -31.96
C LEU A 357 -38.59 -28.81 -32.87
N ARG A 358 -39.69 -28.28 -32.34
CA ARG A 358 -40.93 -28.07 -33.11
C ARG A 358 -41.30 -26.59 -33.19
N ALA A 359 -41.70 -26.14 -34.37
CA ALA A 359 -42.16 -24.77 -34.61
C ALA A 359 -43.59 -24.59 -34.08
N GLY A 360 -43.75 -23.95 -32.92
CA GLY A 360 -45.05 -23.54 -32.41
C GLY A 360 -44.93 -22.58 -31.22
N CYS A 361 -45.60 -21.42 -31.32
CA CYS A 361 -45.59 -20.36 -30.30
C CYS A 361 -47.01 -20.05 -29.81
N SER A 362 -47.84 -21.07 -29.57
CA SER A 362 -49.19 -20.87 -29.03
C SER A 362 -49.40 -21.62 -27.73
N VAL A 363 -49.72 -20.87 -26.67
CA VAL A 363 -50.08 -21.35 -25.34
C VAL A 363 -51.43 -22.08 -25.34
N SER A 364 -52.27 -21.85 -26.35
CA SER A 364 -53.60 -22.46 -26.53
C SER A 364 -53.65 -23.55 -27.62
N GLY A 365 -52.49 -23.93 -28.17
CA GLY A 365 -52.39 -25.04 -29.12
C GLY A 365 -52.67 -26.39 -28.45
N ASN A 366 -53.23 -27.32 -29.23
CA ASN A 366 -53.37 -28.74 -28.87
C ASN A 366 -52.03 -29.34 -28.38
N GLN A 367 -52.07 -30.40 -27.57
CA GLN A 367 -50.87 -31.04 -27.00
C GLN A 367 -49.82 -31.45 -28.06
N ASN A 368 -50.24 -31.64 -29.31
CA ASN A 368 -49.37 -31.93 -30.45
C ASN A 368 -48.85 -30.69 -31.21
N ALA A 369 -49.31 -29.48 -30.89
CA ALA A 369 -48.79 -28.24 -31.43
C ALA A 369 -47.55 -27.83 -30.62
N GLY A 370 -46.39 -27.92 -31.29
CA GLY A 370 -45.06 -27.82 -30.71
C GLY A 370 -44.89 -26.66 -29.73
N SER A 371 -44.19 -26.94 -28.64
CA SER A 371 -43.56 -25.95 -27.78
C SER A 371 -42.04 -26.08 -27.89
N PRO A 372 -41.28 -25.01 -27.64
CA PRO A 372 -39.84 -25.11 -27.45
C PRO A 372 -39.51 -26.02 -26.24
N PRO A 373 -38.41 -26.79 -26.29
CA PRO A 373 -37.92 -27.53 -25.13
C PRO A 373 -37.51 -26.56 -24.00
N ALA A 374 -37.81 -26.95 -22.76
CA ALA A 374 -37.27 -26.38 -21.54
C ALA A 374 -35.93 -27.04 -21.21
N ILE A 375 -35.06 -26.32 -20.50
CA ILE A 375 -33.73 -26.81 -20.10
C ILE A 375 -33.59 -26.67 -18.58
N ALA A 376 -33.15 -27.75 -17.91
CA ALA A 376 -32.76 -27.73 -16.50
C ALA A 376 -31.23 -27.60 -16.35
N TYR A 377 -30.79 -26.69 -15.47
CA TYR A 377 -29.38 -26.51 -15.07
C TYR A 377 -29.22 -26.68 -13.55
N SER A 378 -28.07 -27.17 -13.08
CA SER A 378 -27.76 -27.25 -11.66
C SER A 378 -27.17 -25.95 -11.10
N MET A 379 -27.73 -25.40 -10.02
CA MET A 379 -27.02 -24.41 -9.20
C MET A 379 -26.15 -25.11 -8.16
N GLN A 380 -24.84 -24.79 -8.12
CA GLN A 380 -23.93 -25.29 -7.10
C GLN A 380 -23.46 -24.17 -6.17
N VAL A 381 -23.65 -24.37 -4.86
CA VAL A 381 -23.08 -23.54 -3.80
C VAL A 381 -21.83 -24.24 -3.30
N ARG A 382 -20.66 -23.59 -3.38
CA ARG A 382 -19.41 -24.13 -2.84
C ARG A 382 -18.73 -23.17 -1.89
N ARG A 383 -17.95 -23.73 -0.96
CA ARG A 383 -17.02 -22.95 -0.14
C ARG A 383 -15.95 -22.34 -1.04
N LEU A 384 -15.48 -21.15 -0.67
CA LEU A 384 -14.24 -20.62 -1.26
C LEU A 384 -13.07 -21.56 -0.98
N MET A 385 -12.26 -21.84 -1.99
CA MET A 385 -11.02 -22.60 -1.87
C MET A 385 -9.97 -21.80 -1.10
N PRO A 386 -8.96 -22.45 -0.49
CA PRO A 386 -7.93 -21.72 0.26
C PRO A 386 -7.18 -20.70 -0.59
N VAL A 387 -6.94 -20.99 -1.88
CA VAL A 387 -6.30 -20.06 -2.82
C VAL A 387 -7.14 -18.81 -3.07
N GLU A 388 -8.47 -18.95 -3.12
CA GLU A 388 -9.38 -17.81 -3.24
C GLU A 388 -9.35 -16.97 -1.96
N CYS A 389 -9.29 -17.62 -0.79
CA CYS A 389 -9.13 -16.93 0.49
C CYS A 389 -7.77 -16.21 0.61
N GLU A 390 -6.67 -16.79 0.11
CA GLU A 390 -5.35 -16.16 0.02
C GLU A 390 -5.43 -14.87 -0.80
N ARG A 391 -6.03 -14.93 -2.00
CA ARG A 391 -6.26 -13.77 -2.86
C ARG A 391 -7.11 -12.69 -2.20
N LEU A 392 -8.18 -13.06 -1.48
CA LEU A 392 -9.03 -12.11 -0.75
C LEU A 392 -8.30 -11.33 0.35
N GLN A 393 -7.17 -11.86 0.83
CA GLN A 393 -6.30 -11.20 1.80
C GLN A 393 -5.06 -10.58 1.14
N GLY A 394 -4.91 -10.72 -0.19
CA GLY A 394 -3.78 -10.21 -0.97
C GLY A 394 -2.50 -11.04 -0.87
N PHE A 395 -2.58 -12.31 -0.45
CA PHE A 395 -1.45 -13.23 -0.49
C PHE A 395 -1.22 -13.79 -1.90
N PRO A 396 0.01 -14.19 -2.24
CA PRO A 396 0.29 -15.01 -3.41
C PRO A 396 -0.50 -16.32 -3.40
N ASP A 397 -0.80 -16.84 -4.58
CA ASP A 397 -1.45 -18.14 -4.71
C ASP A 397 -0.60 -19.23 -4.04
N ASN A 398 -1.28 -20.10 -3.29
CA ASN A 398 -0.69 -21.23 -2.58
C ASN A 398 0.31 -20.83 -1.48
N HIS A 399 0.23 -19.59 -0.98
CA HIS A 399 1.09 -19.11 0.11
C HIS A 399 1.07 -20.05 1.33
N THR A 400 -0.10 -20.60 1.68
CA THR A 400 -0.26 -21.53 2.81
C THR A 400 -0.20 -23.01 2.43
N GLN A 401 0.01 -23.33 1.15
CA GLN A 401 0.17 -24.72 0.69
C GLN A 401 1.59 -25.20 1.00
N ILE A 402 1.74 -25.93 2.10
CA ILE A 402 3.02 -26.40 2.63
C ILE A 402 2.94 -27.88 2.99
N SER A 403 4.08 -28.55 3.13
CA SER A 403 4.08 -29.91 3.68
C SER A 403 3.74 -29.86 5.17
N TRP A 404 2.76 -30.65 5.62
CA TRP A 404 2.22 -30.54 6.97
C TRP A 404 1.84 -31.89 7.60
N ARG A 405 2.41 -32.18 8.78
CA ARG A 405 2.15 -33.40 9.57
C ARG A 405 2.28 -34.69 8.76
N GLY A 406 3.36 -34.82 8.00
CA GLY A 406 3.66 -36.01 7.19
C GLY A 406 2.87 -36.11 5.90
N LYS A 407 2.12 -35.06 5.53
CA LYS A 407 1.50 -34.92 4.21
C LYS A 407 2.31 -33.98 3.34
N GLU A 408 2.47 -34.35 2.07
CA GLU A 408 3.08 -33.50 1.04
C GLU A 408 2.24 -32.23 0.81
N ALA A 409 2.84 -31.18 0.25
CA ALA A 409 2.16 -29.90 0.03
C ALA A 409 0.88 -30.01 -0.83
N THR A 410 0.84 -30.94 -1.79
CA THR A 410 -0.35 -31.23 -2.60
C THR A 410 -1.52 -31.79 -1.80
N GLU A 411 -1.23 -32.37 -0.62
CA GLU A 411 -2.21 -32.93 0.31
C GLU A 411 -2.34 -32.08 1.59
N CYS A 412 -1.86 -30.83 1.56
CA CYS A 412 -1.96 -29.90 2.68
C CYS A 412 -3.43 -29.71 3.07
N PRO A 413 -3.82 -30.00 4.33
CA PRO A 413 -5.22 -29.91 4.73
C PRO A 413 -5.70 -28.46 4.73
N ASP A 414 -6.90 -28.26 4.19
CA ASP A 414 -7.51 -26.92 4.06
C ASP A 414 -7.85 -26.26 5.41
N GLY A 415 -8.21 -27.05 6.43
CA GLY A 415 -8.64 -26.52 7.72
C GLY A 415 -7.63 -25.56 8.37
N PRO A 416 -6.37 -25.99 8.57
CA PRO A 416 -5.29 -25.12 9.03
C PRO A 416 -5.04 -23.91 8.12
N ARG A 417 -5.10 -24.08 6.79
CA ARG A 417 -4.95 -22.99 5.81
C ARG A 417 -5.99 -21.89 6.04
N TYR A 418 -7.28 -22.24 6.06
CA TYR A 418 -8.35 -21.25 6.31
C TYR A 418 -8.20 -20.53 7.64
N ARG A 419 -7.87 -21.24 8.72
CA ARG A 419 -7.68 -20.63 10.04
C ARG A 419 -6.52 -19.62 10.02
N ALA A 420 -5.41 -19.97 9.38
CA ALA A 420 -4.26 -19.10 9.26
C ALA A 420 -4.56 -17.85 8.42
N ILE A 421 -5.22 -18.02 7.26
CA ILE A 421 -5.63 -16.91 6.38
C ILE A 421 -6.63 -15.97 7.08
N GLY A 422 -7.61 -16.50 7.81
CA GLY A 422 -8.62 -15.71 8.51
C GLY A 422 -8.03 -14.87 9.66
N ASN A 423 -7.06 -15.44 10.38
CA ASN A 423 -6.34 -14.77 11.47
C ASN A 423 -5.25 -13.81 10.99
N SER A 424 -4.88 -13.85 9.71
CA SER A 424 -3.85 -12.99 9.13
C SER A 424 -4.33 -11.54 8.91
N MET A 425 -3.42 -10.67 8.48
CA MET A 425 -3.73 -9.30 8.07
C MET A 425 -3.90 -9.22 6.54
N ALA A 426 -4.62 -8.21 6.06
CA ALA A 426 -4.72 -7.97 4.62
C ALA A 426 -3.42 -7.32 4.12
N VAL A 427 -2.71 -8.03 3.23
CA VAL A 427 -1.39 -7.64 2.70
C VAL A 427 -1.40 -6.22 2.12
N PRO A 428 -2.41 -5.78 1.33
CA PRO A 428 -2.38 -4.44 0.75
C PRO A 428 -2.55 -3.31 1.76
N VAL A 429 -3.24 -3.56 2.88
CA VAL A 429 -3.35 -2.59 3.97
C VAL A 429 -2.00 -2.46 4.68
N MET A 430 -1.32 -3.58 4.93
CA MET A 430 0.04 -3.56 5.50
C MET A 430 1.02 -2.85 4.57
N ARG A 431 0.92 -3.08 3.25
CA ARG A 431 1.73 -2.38 2.24
C ARG A 431 1.52 -0.88 2.30
N TRP A 432 0.26 -0.44 2.32
CA TRP A 432 -0.09 0.97 2.45
C TRP A 432 0.52 1.59 3.71
N ILE A 433 0.44 0.93 4.87
CA ILE A 433 1.08 1.40 6.11
C ILE A 433 2.60 1.51 5.94
N GLY A 434 3.25 0.51 5.35
CA GLY A 434 4.71 0.50 5.12
C GLY A 434 5.17 1.64 4.21
N GLU A 435 4.46 1.88 3.10
CA GLU A 435 4.73 3.00 2.18
C GLU A 435 4.57 4.35 2.88
N ARG A 436 3.55 4.50 3.73
CA ARG A 436 3.30 5.71 4.52
C ARG A 436 4.36 5.94 5.59
N ILE A 437 4.81 4.88 6.27
CA ILE A 437 5.96 4.97 7.19
C ILE A 437 7.21 5.42 6.44
N ALA A 438 7.52 4.81 5.29
CA ALA A 438 8.68 5.19 4.49
C ALA A 438 8.64 6.66 4.04
N ALA A 439 7.45 7.18 3.72
CA ALA A 439 7.23 8.57 3.34
C ALA A 439 7.27 9.55 4.52
N ALA A 440 6.83 9.14 5.71
CA ALA A 440 6.81 9.96 6.93
C ALA A 440 8.16 10.00 7.65
N LEU A 441 9.06 9.07 7.35
CA LEU A 441 10.43 9.15 7.83
C LEU A 441 11.09 10.40 7.23
N PRO A 442 11.78 11.22 8.05
CA PRO A 442 12.59 12.29 7.52
C PRO A 442 13.54 11.67 6.51
N ALA A 443 13.65 12.28 5.32
CA ALA A 443 14.60 11.82 4.32
C ALA A 443 15.94 11.65 5.05
N LYS A 444 16.43 10.40 5.16
CA LYS A 444 17.79 10.17 5.63
C LYS A 444 18.60 11.16 4.81
N LYS A 445 19.29 12.09 5.46
CA LYS A 445 20.41 12.78 4.81
C LYS A 445 21.18 11.65 4.21
N SER A 446 21.07 11.47 2.89
CA SER A 446 21.90 10.51 2.21
C SER A 446 23.28 10.94 2.68
N ALA A 447 24.00 10.06 3.36
CA ALA A 447 25.45 10.20 3.38
C ALA A 447 25.76 10.36 1.89
N SER A 448 26.11 11.59 1.53
CA SER A 448 26.19 12.10 0.18
C SER A 448 26.54 11.01 -0.83
N ASP A 449 25.97 11.05 -2.03
CA ASP A 449 26.36 10.25 -3.23
C ASP A 449 27.86 10.43 -3.65
N TYR A 450 28.71 10.89 -2.72
CA TYR A 450 30.14 11.07 -2.76
C TYR A 450 30.88 10.32 -1.63
N GLY A 451 30.42 9.13 -1.25
CA GLY A 451 31.14 8.22 -0.34
C GLY A 451 32.56 7.82 -0.81
N GLY A 452 32.92 8.11 -2.07
CA GLY A 452 34.26 7.86 -2.64
C GLY A 452 35.18 9.10 -2.75
N SER A 453 34.75 10.29 -2.32
CA SER A 453 35.60 11.48 -2.41
C SER A 453 36.75 11.43 -1.39
N LYS A 454 37.99 11.55 -1.87
CA LYS A 454 39.17 11.73 -1.00
C LYS A 454 39.34 13.17 -0.49
N THR A 455 38.49 14.09 -0.93
CA THR A 455 38.53 15.48 -0.47
C THR A 455 38.05 15.56 0.99
N PRO A 456 38.79 16.26 1.88
CA PRO A 456 38.37 16.48 3.26
C PRO A 456 36.96 17.05 3.36
N ALA A 457 36.22 16.67 4.41
CA ALA A 457 34.81 17.01 4.56
C ALA A 457 34.57 18.52 4.55
N GLU A 458 35.43 19.28 5.22
CA GLU A 458 35.37 20.74 5.32
C GLU A 458 35.66 21.47 3.99
N GLN A 459 36.21 20.77 2.99
CA GLN A 459 36.52 21.33 1.67
C GLN A 459 35.59 20.82 0.57
N ARG A 460 34.80 19.78 0.86
CA ARG A 460 34.03 19.03 -0.14
C ARG A 460 33.01 19.90 -0.87
N ASP A 461 32.44 20.89 -0.19
CA ASP A 461 31.39 21.75 -0.72
C ASP A 461 31.87 23.17 -1.04
N LEU A 462 33.18 23.41 -1.00
CA LEU A 462 33.77 24.74 -1.24
C LEU A 462 34.36 24.91 -2.64
N TRP A 463 34.23 23.91 -3.53
CA TRP A 463 34.73 23.98 -4.90
C TRP A 463 34.12 25.16 -5.66
N ARG A 464 34.97 25.97 -6.27
CA ARG A 464 34.53 27.15 -7.02
C ARG A 464 34.31 26.79 -8.50
N THR A 465 33.22 27.28 -9.07
CA THR A 465 32.93 27.16 -10.50
C THR A 465 34.01 27.88 -11.32
N PRO A 466 34.44 27.34 -12.48
CA PRO A 466 35.37 28.03 -13.38
C PRO A 466 34.85 29.43 -13.77
N PRO A 467 35.63 30.52 -13.60
CA PRO A 467 35.15 31.87 -13.90
C PRO A 467 34.65 32.06 -15.33
N ALA A 468 35.27 31.41 -16.31
CA ALA A 468 34.84 31.47 -17.71
C ALA A 468 33.45 30.85 -17.92
N LEU A 469 33.16 29.71 -17.30
CA LEU A 469 31.83 29.10 -17.38
C LEU A 469 30.77 30.04 -16.80
N PHE A 470 31.03 30.59 -15.61
CA PHE A 470 30.12 31.54 -14.97
C PHE A 470 29.94 32.80 -15.83
N ALA A 471 31.00 33.37 -16.39
CA ALA A 471 30.91 34.56 -17.24
C ALA A 471 30.05 34.33 -18.50
N CYS A 472 30.16 33.15 -19.12
CA CYS A 472 29.31 32.75 -20.25
C CYS A 472 27.83 32.71 -19.86
N LEU A 473 27.51 32.00 -18.77
CA LEU A 473 26.13 31.84 -18.31
C LEU A 473 25.56 33.16 -17.76
N ASN A 474 26.38 33.97 -17.10
CA ASN A 474 25.97 35.28 -16.60
C ASN A 474 25.62 36.26 -17.74
N ALA A 475 26.25 36.12 -18.91
CA ALA A 475 25.89 36.92 -20.08
C ALA A 475 24.51 36.54 -20.66
N GLU A 476 24.07 35.29 -20.44
CA GLU A 476 22.76 34.81 -20.87
C GLU A 476 21.67 35.12 -19.82
N PHE A 477 21.95 34.86 -18.55
CA PHE A 477 20.94 34.87 -17.48
C PHE A 477 20.98 36.12 -16.59
N CYS A 478 22.05 36.92 -16.65
CA CYS A 478 22.23 38.12 -15.82
C CYS A 478 22.01 37.84 -14.32
N PHE A 479 22.83 36.96 -13.74
CA PHE A 479 22.69 36.51 -12.35
C PHE A 479 22.81 37.68 -11.36
N GLN A 480 21.81 37.81 -10.50
CA GLN A 480 21.78 38.85 -9.45
C GLN A 480 22.28 38.33 -8.10
N LEU A 481 22.23 37.01 -7.90
CA LEU A 481 22.55 36.33 -6.65
C LEU A 481 23.32 35.03 -6.92
N ASP A 482 24.33 34.76 -6.10
CA ASP A 482 24.98 33.45 -5.96
C ASP A 482 24.39 32.76 -4.72
N ALA A 483 23.49 31.80 -4.94
CA ALA A 483 22.61 31.30 -3.90
C ALA A 483 23.27 30.32 -2.91
N ALA A 484 24.49 29.84 -3.19
CA ALA A 484 25.23 28.99 -2.28
C ALA A 484 26.73 29.20 -2.45
N ALA A 485 27.29 30.18 -1.72
CA ALA A 485 28.70 30.51 -1.82
C ALA A 485 29.28 31.02 -0.49
N ALA A 486 30.57 30.77 -0.29
CA ALA A 486 31.40 31.45 0.69
C ALA A 486 32.04 32.70 0.09
N ALA A 487 32.47 33.64 0.93
CA ALA A 487 33.05 34.91 0.47
C ALA A 487 34.24 34.74 -0.50
N HIS A 488 35.03 33.67 -0.37
CA HIS A 488 36.19 33.41 -1.22
C HIS A 488 35.85 32.72 -2.56
N ASN A 489 34.68 32.09 -2.69
CA ASN A 489 34.28 31.37 -3.91
C ASN A 489 33.09 32.00 -4.64
N ALA A 490 32.43 33.01 -4.06
CA ALA A 490 31.33 33.75 -4.66
C ALA A 490 31.68 34.34 -6.05
N LEU A 491 30.66 34.37 -6.92
CA LEU A 491 30.76 34.86 -8.30
C LEU A 491 29.84 36.05 -8.57
N CYS A 492 28.79 36.23 -7.76
CA CYS A 492 27.95 37.43 -7.72
C CYS A 492 28.36 38.37 -6.59
N ARG A 493 28.00 39.65 -6.71
CA ARG A 493 28.21 40.65 -5.64
C ARG A 493 27.37 40.35 -4.39
N ARG A 494 26.17 39.80 -4.59
CA ARG A 494 25.28 39.29 -3.54
C ARG A 494 25.40 37.78 -3.53
N PHE A 495 25.57 37.20 -2.36
CA PHE A 495 25.65 35.76 -2.17
C PHE A 495 25.10 35.35 -0.81
N ILE A 496 24.64 34.11 -0.68
CA ILE A 496 24.15 33.52 0.58
C ILE A 496 25.19 32.54 1.10
N THR A 497 25.62 32.74 2.35
CA THR A 497 26.60 31.86 3.02
C THR A 497 25.97 30.64 3.66
N ALA A 498 26.80 29.67 4.06
CA ALA A 498 26.35 28.49 4.79
C ALA A 498 25.65 28.86 6.11
N GLU A 499 26.11 29.91 6.81
CA GLU A 499 25.53 30.40 8.06
C GLU A 499 24.16 31.04 7.84
N GLN A 500 23.96 31.72 6.71
CA GLN A 500 22.68 32.31 6.34
C GLN A 500 21.65 31.27 5.88
N ASN A 501 22.12 30.08 5.49
CA ASN A 501 21.31 28.95 5.04
C ASN A 501 20.36 29.31 3.88
N THR A 502 20.77 28.99 2.65
CA THR A 502 19.92 29.24 1.48
C THR A 502 18.59 28.51 1.50
N LEU A 503 18.44 27.42 2.26
CA LEU A 503 17.19 26.68 2.31
C LEU A 503 16.11 27.47 3.07
N GLU A 504 16.53 28.33 4.00
CA GLU A 504 15.65 29.16 4.84
C GLU A 504 15.57 30.61 4.33
N THR A 505 16.62 31.12 3.70
CA THR A 505 16.67 32.51 3.20
C THR A 505 15.74 32.70 1.98
N PRO A 506 14.81 33.68 2.00
CA PRO A 506 14.05 34.08 0.81
C PRO A 506 14.96 34.74 -0.23
N TRP A 507 14.98 34.22 -1.45
CA TRP A 507 15.84 34.80 -2.50
C TRP A 507 15.36 36.18 -2.96
N ALA A 508 14.07 36.46 -2.86
CA ALA A 508 13.45 37.76 -3.19
C ALA A 508 14.13 38.96 -2.51
N ASP A 509 14.73 38.77 -1.33
CA ASP A 509 15.41 39.83 -0.58
C ASP A 509 16.72 40.30 -1.25
N TYR A 510 17.24 39.51 -2.20
CA TYR A 510 18.55 39.71 -2.82
C TYR A 510 18.49 40.07 -4.30
N LEU A 511 17.32 40.01 -4.95
CA LEU A 511 17.19 40.33 -6.38
C LEU A 511 15.85 41.00 -6.71
N SER A 512 15.82 41.71 -7.83
CA SER A 512 14.57 42.19 -8.41
C SER A 512 13.87 41.06 -9.15
N ILE A 513 12.55 40.94 -8.95
CA ILE A 513 11.70 39.91 -9.57
C ILE A 513 11.03 40.48 -10.84
N PRO A 514 11.05 39.77 -11.97
CA PRO A 514 11.71 38.48 -12.20
C PRO A 514 13.24 38.62 -12.35
N GLY A 515 13.98 37.62 -11.90
CA GLY A 515 15.45 37.60 -12.00
C GLY A 515 16.02 36.19 -11.86
N TYR A 516 17.31 36.03 -12.15
CA TYR A 516 18.00 34.73 -12.07
C TYR A 516 19.02 34.66 -10.95
N VAL A 517 19.11 33.47 -10.36
CA VAL A 517 20.15 33.08 -9.40
C VAL A 517 21.09 32.06 -10.02
N TRP A 518 22.37 32.19 -9.68
CA TRP A 518 23.37 31.15 -9.91
C TRP A 518 23.39 30.21 -8.71
N LEU A 519 23.45 28.90 -8.96
CA LEU A 519 23.52 27.92 -7.89
C LEU A 519 24.51 26.80 -8.22
N ASN A 520 25.64 26.82 -7.53
CA ASN A 520 26.56 25.69 -7.45
C ASN A 520 26.39 25.04 -6.06
N PRO A 521 25.46 24.09 -5.88
CA PRO A 521 25.09 23.60 -4.55
C PRO A 521 26.22 22.78 -3.90
N PRO A 522 26.19 22.59 -2.58
CA PRO A 522 26.95 21.54 -1.90
C PRO A 522 26.68 20.18 -2.56
N TYR A 523 27.71 19.56 -3.13
CA TYR A 523 27.57 18.24 -3.77
C TYR A 523 27.45 17.11 -2.75
N SER A 524 27.66 17.41 -1.46
CA SER A 524 27.30 16.52 -0.37
C SER A 524 25.80 16.23 -0.32
N ASP A 525 24.94 17.18 -0.68
CA ASP A 525 23.49 17.00 -0.56
C ASP A 525 22.73 17.95 -1.50
N ILE A 526 22.46 17.47 -2.72
CA ILE A 526 21.88 18.28 -3.80
C ILE A 526 20.35 18.39 -3.66
N THR A 527 19.68 17.36 -3.14
CA THR A 527 18.21 17.25 -3.11
C THR A 527 17.50 18.46 -2.49
N PRO A 528 17.93 19.00 -1.32
CA PRO A 528 17.29 20.16 -0.72
C PRO A 528 17.36 21.41 -1.60
N PHE A 529 18.44 21.57 -2.36
CA PHE A 529 18.66 22.72 -3.24
C PHE A 529 17.80 22.63 -4.50
N VAL A 530 17.53 21.42 -5.00
CA VAL A 530 16.51 21.18 -6.03
C VAL A 530 15.15 21.65 -5.54
N LYS A 531 14.71 21.17 -4.37
CA LYS A 531 13.43 21.59 -3.77
C LYS A 531 13.32 23.10 -3.58
N LYS A 532 14.40 23.73 -3.13
CA LYS A 532 14.47 25.20 -2.99
C LYS A 532 14.30 25.90 -4.34
N ALA A 533 14.99 25.46 -5.39
CA ALA A 533 14.83 26.02 -6.74
C ALA A 533 13.40 25.88 -7.26
N VAL A 534 12.73 24.75 -7.00
CA VAL A 534 11.32 24.55 -7.34
C VAL A 534 10.42 25.55 -6.61
N ALA A 535 10.58 25.69 -5.30
CA ALA A 535 9.78 26.63 -4.50
C ALA A 535 9.93 28.07 -5.00
N GLU A 536 11.16 28.50 -5.28
CA GLU A 536 11.45 29.87 -5.71
C GLU A 536 11.04 30.15 -7.16
N SER A 537 10.99 29.12 -8.02
CA SER A 537 10.45 29.26 -9.38
C SER A 537 8.98 29.70 -9.38
N SER A 538 8.21 29.32 -8.35
CA SER A 538 6.82 29.76 -8.16
C SER A 538 6.72 31.24 -7.80
N ASN A 539 7.80 31.83 -7.29
CA ASN A 539 7.94 33.26 -6.99
C ASN A 539 8.54 34.06 -8.15
N GLN A 540 8.53 33.51 -9.38
CA GLN A 540 9.15 34.12 -10.58
C GLN A 540 10.65 34.37 -10.42
N ILE A 541 11.34 33.52 -9.67
CA ILE A 541 12.81 33.54 -9.54
C ILE A 541 13.38 32.38 -10.35
N GLY A 542 14.13 32.71 -11.39
CA GLY A 542 14.82 31.74 -12.22
C GLY A 542 16.07 31.20 -11.55
N THR A 543 16.39 29.93 -11.77
CA THR A 543 17.57 29.28 -11.20
C THR A 543 18.36 28.57 -12.28
N VAL A 544 19.67 28.79 -12.32
CA VAL A 544 20.60 27.97 -13.10
C VAL A 544 21.50 27.20 -12.14
N MET A 545 21.27 25.89 -12.07
CA MET A 545 21.94 25.00 -11.15
C MET A 545 22.99 24.15 -11.87
N LEU A 546 24.23 24.14 -11.37
CA LEU A 546 25.32 23.31 -11.89
C LEU A 546 25.48 22.04 -11.06
N VAL A 547 25.24 20.87 -11.68
CA VAL A 547 25.28 19.57 -11.00
C VAL A 547 26.03 18.51 -11.82
N PRO A 548 26.43 17.38 -11.21
CA PRO A 548 26.97 16.25 -11.96
C PRO A 548 25.96 15.73 -13.00
N ALA A 549 26.46 15.25 -14.14
CA ALA A 549 25.65 14.63 -15.17
C ALA A 549 25.22 13.18 -14.78
N ASP A 550 24.54 13.02 -13.66
CA ASP A 550 24.06 11.73 -13.13
C ASP A 550 22.54 11.67 -13.22
N THR A 551 22.03 10.79 -14.08
CA THR A 551 20.58 10.66 -14.33
C THR A 551 19.94 9.51 -13.55
N SER A 552 20.74 8.76 -12.78
CA SER A 552 20.28 7.57 -12.03
C SER A 552 19.82 7.86 -10.60
N VAL A 553 20.02 9.10 -10.15
CA VAL A 553 19.89 9.54 -8.75
C VAL A 553 18.55 10.22 -8.47
N GLY A 554 18.10 10.14 -7.21
CA GLY A 554 16.78 10.61 -6.78
C GLY A 554 16.53 12.10 -7.04
N TRP A 555 17.53 12.96 -6.77
CA TRP A 555 17.40 14.41 -7.00
C TRP A 555 17.21 14.75 -8.48
N PHE A 556 17.74 13.95 -9.41
CA PHE A 556 17.57 14.19 -10.84
C PHE A 556 16.13 13.90 -11.27
N LYS A 557 15.56 12.79 -10.80
CA LYS A 557 14.15 12.43 -11.02
C LYS A 557 13.21 13.53 -10.51
N GLU A 558 13.51 14.11 -9.36
CA GLU A 558 12.73 15.22 -8.79
C GLU A 558 12.89 16.51 -9.60
N ALA A 559 14.11 16.85 -10.02
CA ALA A 559 14.39 18.07 -10.76
C ALA A 559 13.66 18.13 -12.12
N ILE A 560 13.68 17.05 -12.91
CA ILE A 560 13.09 17.04 -14.27
C ILE A 560 11.56 17.18 -14.27
N GLN A 561 10.90 16.87 -13.16
CA GLN A 561 9.45 17.06 -13.00
C GLN A 561 9.06 18.54 -13.06
N THR A 562 9.97 19.46 -12.75
CA THR A 562 9.67 20.90 -12.62
C THR A 562 10.60 21.80 -13.42
N ALA A 563 11.82 21.37 -13.74
CA ALA A 563 12.81 22.17 -14.48
C ALA A 563 12.33 22.55 -15.88
N SER A 564 12.61 23.77 -16.32
CA SER A 564 12.27 24.22 -17.67
C SER A 564 13.21 23.64 -18.72
N GLU A 565 14.51 23.55 -18.41
CA GLU A 565 15.53 23.06 -19.32
C GLU A 565 16.63 22.28 -18.57
N VAL A 566 17.19 21.26 -19.24
CA VAL A 566 18.41 20.56 -18.85
C VAL A 566 19.43 20.63 -19.99
N ARG A 567 20.63 21.16 -19.72
CA ARG A 567 21.74 21.23 -20.68
C ARG A 567 22.88 20.30 -20.26
N PHE A 568 23.12 19.23 -21.02
CA PHE A 568 24.29 18.38 -20.79
C PHE A 568 25.56 19.03 -21.33
N ILE A 569 26.60 19.13 -20.50
CA ILE A 569 27.90 19.64 -20.94
C ILE A 569 28.70 18.48 -21.55
N THR A 570 28.96 18.56 -22.85
CA THR A 570 29.63 17.53 -23.65
C THR A 570 31.05 17.93 -24.03
N ALA A 571 31.76 17.05 -24.72
CA ALA A 571 33.14 17.26 -25.21
C ALA A 571 34.19 17.51 -24.10
N GLY A 572 33.92 17.07 -22.87
CA GLY A 572 34.90 16.97 -21.80
C GLY A 572 34.36 17.41 -20.45
N ARG A 573 35.24 17.48 -19.44
CA ARG A 573 34.86 17.73 -18.05
C ARG A 573 35.30 19.12 -17.59
N LEU A 574 34.50 19.71 -16.70
CA LEU A 574 34.82 20.99 -16.07
C LEU A 574 35.90 20.84 -15.00
N ALA A 575 36.88 21.75 -15.02
CA ALA A 575 37.97 21.82 -14.04
C ALA A 575 37.65 22.86 -12.97
N PHE A 576 36.91 22.45 -11.93
CA PHE A 576 36.59 23.29 -10.77
C PHE A 576 37.85 23.78 -10.06
N ILE A 577 37.77 24.95 -9.43
CA ILE A 577 38.90 25.54 -8.71
C ILE A 577 38.90 25.04 -7.27
N ASN A 578 40.03 24.47 -6.85
CA ASN A 578 40.19 23.91 -5.51
C ASN A 578 40.23 25.03 -4.45
N PRO A 579 39.48 24.90 -3.33
CA PRO A 579 39.35 25.96 -2.34
C PRO A 579 40.64 26.27 -1.58
N VAL A 580 41.56 25.31 -1.47
CA VAL A 580 42.84 25.47 -0.74
C VAL A 580 43.94 25.99 -1.67
N THR A 581 44.10 25.36 -2.83
CA THR A 581 45.22 25.67 -3.74
C THR A 581 44.91 26.79 -4.73
N GLY A 582 43.63 27.14 -4.93
CA GLY A 582 43.20 28.13 -5.91
C GLY A 582 43.44 27.73 -7.37
N LYS A 583 43.81 26.47 -7.64
CA LYS A 583 44.11 25.96 -8.98
C LYS A 583 42.98 25.11 -9.53
N PRO A 584 42.78 25.07 -10.87
CA PRO A 584 41.86 24.13 -11.50
C PRO A 584 42.29 22.68 -11.21
N VAL A 585 41.32 21.83 -10.89
CA VAL A 585 41.57 20.40 -10.64
C VAL A 585 41.89 19.66 -11.95
N SER A 586 42.93 18.83 -11.93
CA SER A 586 43.18 17.85 -12.99
C SER A 586 42.40 16.57 -12.70
N GLY A 587 41.67 16.06 -13.69
CA GLY A 587 41.04 14.73 -13.58
C GLY A 587 39.72 14.66 -12.83
N ASN A 588 38.85 15.68 -12.91
CA ASN A 588 37.42 15.51 -12.55
C ASN A 588 36.89 14.22 -13.20
N ASN A 589 36.24 13.35 -12.44
CA ASN A 589 35.81 12.03 -12.90
C ASN A 589 34.36 11.98 -13.39
N LYS A 590 33.56 13.03 -13.17
CA LYS A 590 32.15 13.10 -13.60
C LYS A 590 31.93 14.16 -14.68
N GLY A 591 30.96 13.92 -15.54
CA GLY A 591 30.40 14.95 -16.43
C GLY A 591 29.57 15.96 -15.63
N SER A 592 29.17 17.06 -16.26
CA SER A 592 28.36 18.10 -15.64
C SER A 592 27.15 18.44 -16.50
N MET A 593 26.08 18.90 -15.87
CA MET A 593 24.90 19.42 -16.55
C MET A 593 24.40 20.68 -15.85
N LEU A 594 23.63 21.49 -16.58
CA LEU A 594 22.89 22.61 -16.04
C LEU A 594 21.42 22.21 -15.96
N ILE A 595 20.79 22.44 -14.80
CA ILE A 595 19.34 22.34 -14.64
C ILE A 595 18.80 23.74 -14.43
N ILE A 596 17.83 24.13 -15.24
CA ILE A 596 17.37 25.51 -15.37
C ILE A 596 15.88 25.56 -15.09
N TRP A 597 15.49 26.38 -14.13
CA TRP A 597 14.11 26.82 -13.91
C TRP A 597 13.99 28.25 -14.41
N HIS A 598 13.17 28.48 -15.43
CA HIS A 598 12.85 29.83 -15.86
C HIS A 598 11.79 30.44 -14.91
N PRO A 599 11.78 31.78 -14.73
CA PRO A 599 10.81 32.48 -13.88
C PRO A 599 9.40 32.56 -14.51
N TYR A 600 9.16 31.84 -15.61
CA TYR A 600 7.94 31.86 -16.39
C TYR A 600 7.40 30.43 -16.57
N PRO A 601 6.08 30.25 -16.80
CA PRO A 601 5.49 28.94 -16.97
C PRO A 601 6.17 28.11 -18.07
N ARG A 602 6.43 26.83 -17.78
CA ARG A 602 6.91 25.86 -18.78
C ARG A 602 5.76 25.07 -19.38
N THR A 603 5.95 24.53 -20.59
CA THR A 603 5.06 23.50 -21.16
C THR A 603 5.60 22.09 -20.91
N HIS A 604 6.90 21.87 -21.13
CA HIS A 604 7.62 20.63 -20.88
C HIS A 604 9.08 20.94 -20.50
N CYS A 605 9.82 19.93 -20.04
CA CYS A 605 11.26 20.05 -19.81
C CYS A 605 12.03 19.86 -21.12
N HIS A 606 12.81 20.85 -21.55
CA HIS A 606 13.63 20.75 -22.75
C HIS A 606 15.02 20.16 -22.44
N PHE A 607 15.48 19.19 -23.21
CA PHE A 607 16.81 18.60 -23.08
C PHE A 607 17.70 19.01 -24.25
N SER A 608 18.87 19.57 -23.94
CA SER A 608 19.85 20.01 -24.93
C SER A 608 21.27 19.61 -24.54
N THR A 609 22.22 19.78 -25.46
CA THR A 609 23.65 19.59 -25.21
C THR A 609 24.40 20.87 -25.53
N VAL A 610 25.46 21.14 -24.78
CA VAL A 610 26.35 22.28 -24.98
C VAL A 610 27.80 21.81 -24.87
N GLU A 611 28.66 22.19 -25.82
CA GLU A 611 30.06 21.81 -25.76
C GLU A 611 30.80 22.62 -24.69
N ARG A 612 31.58 21.93 -23.85
CA ARG A 612 32.39 22.55 -22.79
C ARG A 612 33.26 23.69 -23.33
N ASP A 613 34.02 23.43 -24.39
CA ASP A 613 35.01 24.40 -24.88
C ASP A 613 34.35 25.61 -25.53
N ALA A 614 33.13 25.46 -26.08
CA ALA A 614 32.35 26.59 -26.57
C ALA A 614 32.00 27.55 -25.41
N LEU A 615 31.49 27.03 -24.30
CA LEU A 615 31.17 27.81 -23.10
C LEU A 615 32.43 28.49 -22.53
N MET A 616 33.51 27.72 -22.36
CA MET A 616 34.76 28.20 -21.76
C MET A 616 35.44 29.27 -22.62
N ASN A 617 35.48 29.09 -23.95
CA ASN A 617 36.07 30.05 -24.87
C ASN A 617 35.27 31.36 -24.92
N PHE A 618 33.94 31.27 -24.97
CA PHE A 618 33.09 32.45 -24.97
C PHE A 618 33.24 33.26 -23.68
N GLY A 619 33.18 32.59 -22.53
CA GLY A 619 33.39 33.22 -21.23
C GLY A 619 34.78 33.85 -21.05
N SER A 620 35.83 33.17 -21.52
CA SER A 620 37.20 33.70 -21.46
C SER A 620 37.36 34.99 -22.28
N ARG A 621 36.72 35.07 -23.47
CA ARG A 621 36.69 36.29 -24.28
C ARG A 621 35.96 37.44 -23.56
N LEU A 622 34.86 37.16 -22.87
CA LEU A 622 34.13 38.18 -22.10
C LEU A 622 34.97 38.73 -20.95
N ILE A 623 35.69 37.86 -20.22
CA ILE A 623 36.58 38.26 -19.14
C ILE A 623 37.72 39.12 -19.69
N ALA A 624 38.41 38.66 -20.73
CA ALA A 624 39.52 39.42 -21.34
C ALA A 624 39.06 40.80 -21.84
N LYS A 625 37.85 40.90 -22.43
CA LYS A 625 37.27 42.17 -22.86
C LYS A 625 36.98 43.12 -21.69
N ARG A 626 36.56 42.58 -20.54
CA ARG A 626 36.29 43.36 -19.33
C ARG A 626 37.58 43.83 -18.63
N GLU A 627 38.65 43.05 -18.69
CA GLU A 627 39.95 43.42 -18.13
C GLU A 627 40.69 44.45 -18.99
N ALA A 628 40.42 44.47 -20.30
CA ALA A 628 40.97 45.46 -21.23
C ALA A 628 40.23 46.80 -21.24
N ALA A 629 39.02 46.87 -20.64
CA ALA A 629 38.18 48.06 -20.54
C ALA A 629 38.31 48.68 -19.14
#